data_AF-A0A2M8Q6Y7-F1
#
_entry.id   AF-A0A2M8Q6Y7-F1
#
_cell.length_a   1.000
_cell.length_b   1.000
_cell.length_c   1.000
_cell.angle_alpha   90.00
_cell.angle_beta   90.00
_cell.angle_gamma   90.00
#
_symmetry.space_group_name_H-M   'P 1'
#
loop_
_entity.id
_entity.type
_entity.pdbx_description
1 polymer ?
#
loop_
_entity_poly.entity_id
_entity_poly.type
_entity_poly.pdbx_seq_one_letter_code
_entity_poly.pdbx_strand_id
1 'polypeptide(L)'
;RGLEDPRIVLLDGVFYMTYTAYGRKFAGEGKPTHAGGGILPMIAMSRNLITWERIGPIVRGEDNKDHVLFPRRINGRYAALHRRWPQVWIAYSDDLRTWPQEQMAPIYGPRPDNWWDARSVGSNGPPIETPYGWLCL
;
A
#
# COMPACT_ATOMS: atom_id res chain seq x y z
N ARG A 1 -12.29 6.08 14.78
CA ARG A 1 -11.57 5.40 13.68
C ARG A 1 -10.15 5.91 13.67
N GLY A 2 -9.20 5.02 13.42
CA GLY A 2 -7.78 5.24 13.69
C GLY A 2 -6.89 4.98 12.48
N LEU A 3 -5.60 4.95 12.79
CA LEU A 3 -4.51 4.62 11.88
C LEU A 3 -3.95 3.28 12.32
N GLU A 4 -3.81 2.34 11.38
CA GLU A 4 -3.52 0.94 11.69
C GLU A 4 -2.43 0.39 10.77
N ASP A 5 -1.80 -0.69 11.22
CA ASP A 5 -0.86 -1.53 10.47
C ASP A 5 0.27 -0.76 9.76
N PRO A 6 1.13 -0.02 10.48
CA PRO A 6 2.23 0.69 9.86
C PRO A 6 3.31 -0.28 9.34
N ARG A 7 3.80 -0.07 8.11
CA ARG A 7 5.03 -0.67 7.58
C ARG A 7 6.01 0.45 7.24
N ILE A 8 7.30 0.28 7.55
CA ILE A 8 8.31 1.32 7.38
C ILE A 8 9.43 0.81 6.47
N VAL A 9 9.88 1.66 5.55
CA VAL A 9 11.13 1.48 4.80
C VAL A 9 12.04 2.69 4.99
N LEU A 10 13.35 2.47 4.91
CA LEU A 10 14.36 3.53 4.81
C LEU A 10 14.80 3.65 3.35
N LEU A 11 14.61 4.82 2.75
CA LEU A 11 14.96 5.09 1.35
C LEU A 11 15.56 6.49 1.24
N ASP A 12 16.71 6.62 0.59
CA ASP A 12 17.45 7.88 0.42
C ASP A 12 17.64 8.69 1.74
N GLY A 13 17.86 7.99 2.86
CA GLY A 13 18.03 8.60 4.19
C GLY A 13 16.74 9.14 4.84
N VAL A 14 15.56 8.78 4.30
CA VAL A 14 14.24 9.16 4.81
C VAL A 14 13.44 7.90 5.15
N PHE A 15 12.79 7.89 6.30
CA PHE A 15 11.85 6.83 6.67
C PHE A 15 10.50 7.13 6.03
N TYR A 16 9.96 6.17 5.30
CA TYR A 16 8.61 6.24 4.76
C TYR A 16 7.74 5.18 5.44
N MET A 17 6.59 5.61 5.95
CA MET A 17 5.59 4.74 6.57
C MET A 17 4.39 4.63 5.65
N THR A 18 4.04 3.40 5.27
CA THR A 18 2.71 3.07 4.77
C THR A 18 1.81 2.69 5.95
N TYR A 19 0.61 3.26 6.02
CA TYR A 19 -0.36 2.97 7.10
C TYR A 19 -1.80 3.05 6.60
N THR A 20 -2.67 2.24 7.16
CA THR A 20 -4.09 2.22 6.82
C THR A 20 -4.82 3.30 7.60
N ALA A 21 -5.52 4.21 6.92
CA ALA A 21 -6.35 5.23 7.56
C ALA A 21 -7.84 4.91 7.40
N TYR A 22 -8.53 4.65 8.51
CA TYR A 22 -9.97 4.44 8.52
C TYR A 22 -10.71 5.78 8.68
N GLY A 23 -11.46 6.18 7.66
CA GLY A 23 -12.28 7.39 7.65
C GLY A 23 -13.72 7.12 8.09
N ARG A 24 -14.41 8.13 8.63
CA ARG A 24 -15.86 8.05 8.96
C ARG A 24 -16.78 8.24 7.74
N LYS A 25 -16.22 8.70 6.62
CA LYS A 25 -16.92 8.90 5.36
C LYS A 25 -16.21 8.08 4.29
N PHE A 26 -16.96 7.51 3.37
CA PHE A 26 -16.41 6.95 2.15
C PHE A 26 -16.25 8.09 1.14
N ALA A 27 -15.05 8.25 0.61
CA ALA A 27 -14.71 9.32 -0.34
C ALA A 27 -14.37 8.70 -1.70
N GLY A 28 -15.32 7.94 -2.24
CA GLY A 28 -15.13 7.24 -3.49
C GLY A 28 -16.40 6.85 -4.22
N GLU A 29 -16.21 6.20 -5.35
CA GLU A 29 -17.26 5.71 -6.23
C GLU A 29 -17.52 4.23 -5.91
N GLY A 30 -18.80 3.82 -5.83
CA GLY A 30 -19.18 2.45 -5.49
C GLY A 30 -19.55 2.23 -4.02
N LYS A 31 -19.46 0.97 -3.57
CA LYS A 31 -19.88 0.56 -2.23
C LYS A 31 -18.67 0.37 -1.32
N PRO A 32 -18.66 0.95 -0.10
CA PRO A 32 -17.63 0.67 0.89
C PRO A 32 -17.56 -0.83 1.19
N THR A 33 -16.35 -1.36 1.31
CA THR A 33 -16.08 -2.73 1.77
C THR A 33 -16.14 -2.84 3.29
N HIS A 34 -16.23 -1.71 4.00
CA HIS A 34 -16.32 -1.64 5.45
C HIS A 34 -17.45 -0.72 5.91
N ALA A 35 -18.27 -1.20 6.86
CA ALA A 35 -19.39 -0.44 7.40
C ALA A 35 -18.88 0.81 8.14
N GLY A 36 -19.41 2.00 7.83
CA GLY A 36 -19.15 3.25 8.58
C GLY A 36 -18.08 4.20 8.01
N GLY A 37 -17.63 4.01 6.77
CA GLY A 37 -16.75 4.93 6.03
C GLY A 37 -15.66 4.22 5.22
N GLY A 38 -14.74 4.97 4.61
CA GLY A 38 -13.73 4.43 3.69
C GLY A 38 -12.37 4.12 4.31
N ILE A 39 -11.53 3.43 3.55
CA ILE A 39 -10.18 3.00 3.92
C ILE A 39 -9.17 3.57 2.91
N LEU A 40 -8.18 4.32 3.40
CA LEU A 40 -7.15 4.92 2.55
C LEU A 40 -5.76 4.32 2.80
N PRO A 41 -5.01 3.98 1.75
CA PRO A 41 -3.64 3.47 1.84
C PRO A 41 -2.64 4.63 1.92
N MET A 42 -2.46 5.19 3.12
CA MET A 42 -1.71 6.43 3.33
C MET A 42 -0.19 6.24 3.41
N ILE A 43 0.56 7.28 3.02
CA ILE A 43 2.00 7.40 3.18
C ILE A 43 2.33 8.62 4.04
N ALA A 44 3.30 8.48 4.93
CA ALA A 44 3.96 9.55 5.66
C ALA A 44 5.49 9.41 5.58
N MET A 45 6.22 10.49 5.82
CA MET A 45 7.68 10.48 5.90
C MET A 45 8.18 11.01 7.24
N SER A 46 9.37 10.57 7.64
CA SER A 46 10.07 11.06 8.82
C SER A 46 11.59 11.00 8.62
N ARG A 47 12.30 11.90 9.31
CA ARG A 47 13.77 11.86 9.40
C ARG A 47 14.27 11.32 10.74
N ASN A 48 13.38 11.09 11.71
CA ASN A 48 13.75 10.75 13.08
C ASN A 48 12.84 9.70 13.75
N LEU A 49 11.88 9.11 13.01
CA LEU A 49 10.88 8.15 13.49
C LEU A 49 9.91 8.67 14.58
N ILE A 50 10.05 9.92 15.00
CA ILE A 50 9.23 10.55 16.05
C ILE A 50 8.22 11.50 15.43
N THR A 51 8.68 12.43 14.58
CA THR A 51 7.85 13.42 13.90
C THR A 51 7.59 12.97 12.47
N TRP A 52 6.32 12.96 12.06
CA TRP A 52 5.87 12.44 10.78
C TRP A 52 5.14 13.50 9.96
N GLU A 53 5.54 13.69 8.72
CA GLU A 53 4.84 14.50 7.73
C GLU A 53 3.98 13.60 6.84
N ARG A 54 2.71 13.97 6.67
CA ARG A 54 1.79 13.23 5.79
C ARG A 54 2.03 13.58 4.34
N ILE A 55 2.18 12.58 3.49
CA ILE A 55 2.26 12.76 2.03
C ILE A 55 0.87 12.67 1.41
N GLY A 56 0.22 11.50 1.54
CA GLY A 56 -1.05 11.23 0.89
C GLY A 56 -1.27 9.74 0.64
N PRO A 57 -2.45 9.35 0.14
CA PRO A 57 -2.75 7.97 -0.20
C PRO A 57 -2.22 7.57 -1.58
N ILE A 58 -1.91 6.27 -1.76
CA ILE A 58 -1.59 5.69 -3.07
C ILE A 58 -2.81 5.74 -3.99
N VAL A 59 -4.00 5.41 -3.47
CA VAL A 59 -5.26 5.46 -4.24
C VAL A 59 -6.32 6.23 -3.47
N ARG A 60 -7.16 6.95 -4.22
CA ARG A 60 -8.39 7.59 -3.74
C ARG A 60 -9.56 7.02 -4.53
N GLY A 61 -10.76 7.10 -3.98
CA GLY A 61 -11.97 6.70 -4.70
C GLY A 61 -12.42 5.26 -4.46
N GLU A 62 -11.63 4.46 -3.76
CA GLU A 62 -11.92 3.06 -3.45
C GLU A 62 -11.32 2.69 -2.08
N ASP A 63 -11.85 1.63 -1.45
CA ASP A 63 -11.25 1.08 -0.24
C ASP A 63 -9.98 0.31 -0.59
N ASN A 64 -8.87 0.69 0.04
CA ASN A 64 -7.57 0.09 -0.25
C ASN A 64 -6.69 0.07 1.00
N LYS A 65 -5.97 -1.03 1.22
CA LYS A 65 -5.11 -1.27 2.38
C LYS A 65 -4.01 -2.29 2.08
N ASP A 66 -3.31 -2.75 3.11
CA ASP A 66 -2.23 -3.74 3.02
C ASP A 66 -1.12 -3.33 2.05
N HIS A 67 -0.86 -2.02 2.00
CA HIS A 67 0.11 -1.42 1.10
C HIS A 67 1.47 -1.26 1.74
N VAL A 68 2.50 -1.42 0.92
CA VAL A 68 3.88 -1.34 1.35
C VAL A 68 4.77 -0.81 0.23
N LEU A 69 5.74 0.02 0.60
CA LEU A 69 6.76 0.51 -0.32
C LEU A 69 7.88 -0.52 -0.47
N PHE A 70 8.47 -0.60 -1.66
CA PHE A 70 9.74 -1.29 -1.84
C PHE A 70 10.87 -0.49 -1.16
N PRO A 71 11.89 -1.15 -0.58
CA PRO A 71 12.97 -0.47 0.15
C PRO A 71 14.00 0.22 -0.77
N ARG A 72 13.73 0.29 -2.09
CA ARG A 72 14.49 1.07 -3.06
C ARG A 72 13.61 1.44 -4.24
N ARG A 73 14.10 2.37 -5.06
CA ARG A 73 13.49 2.66 -6.36
C ARG A 73 13.68 1.47 -7.32
N ILE A 74 12.67 1.24 -8.15
CA ILE A 74 12.70 0.25 -9.24
C ILE A 74 12.64 1.02 -10.55
N ASN A 75 13.65 0.86 -11.41
CA ASN A 75 13.81 1.61 -12.66
C ASN A 75 13.68 3.14 -12.46
N GLY A 76 14.28 3.65 -11.38
CA GLY A 76 14.28 5.08 -11.04
C GLY A 76 13.03 5.61 -10.36
N ARG A 77 11.98 4.79 -10.20
CA ARG A 77 10.67 5.19 -9.66
C ARG A 77 10.41 4.57 -8.29
N TYR A 78 9.60 5.21 -7.47
CA TYR A 78 9.03 4.58 -6.29
C TYR A 78 8.07 3.48 -6.73
N ALA A 79 8.11 2.35 -6.05
CA ALA A 79 7.21 1.24 -6.27
C ALA A 79 6.51 0.88 -4.95
N ALA A 80 5.25 0.49 -5.04
CA ALA A 80 4.48 0.00 -3.91
C ALA A 80 3.63 -1.20 -4.30
N LEU A 81 3.46 -2.14 -3.38
CA LEU A 81 2.34 -3.08 -3.43
C LEU A 81 1.16 -2.46 -2.68
N HIS A 82 -0.05 -2.68 -3.15
CA HIS A 82 -1.29 -2.26 -2.48
C HIS A 82 -2.43 -3.21 -2.84
N ARG A 83 -3.49 -3.28 -2.02
CA ARG A 83 -4.58 -4.21 -2.24
C ARG A 83 -5.83 -3.54 -2.76
N ARG A 84 -6.08 -3.69 -4.06
CA ARG A 84 -7.41 -3.53 -4.64
C ARG A 84 -8.16 -4.83 -4.47
N TRP A 85 -9.07 -4.86 -3.50
CA TRP A 85 -9.69 -6.12 -3.07
C TRP A 85 -10.28 -6.90 -4.25
N PRO A 86 -10.01 -8.22 -4.38
CA PRO A 86 -9.29 -9.07 -3.42
C PRO A 86 -7.80 -9.30 -3.73
N GLN A 87 -7.24 -8.58 -4.71
CA GLN A 87 -5.92 -8.84 -5.31
C GLN A 87 -4.85 -7.85 -4.84
N VAL A 88 -3.59 -8.27 -4.88
CA VAL A 88 -2.44 -7.37 -4.70
C VAL A 88 -2.00 -6.84 -6.05
N TRP A 89 -1.81 -5.53 -6.09
CA TRP A 89 -1.41 -4.76 -7.25
C TRP A 89 -0.07 -4.09 -6.98
N ILE A 90 0.68 -3.83 -8.05
CA ILE A 90 1.83 -2.92 -8.03
C ILE A 90 1.40 -1.55 -8.51
N ALA A 91 2.00 -0.50 -7.95
CA ALA A 91 1.86 0.87 -8.39
C ALA A 91 3.24 1.53 -8.46
N TYR A 92 3.40 2.49 -9.37
CA TYR A 92 4.62 3.29 -9.53
C TYR A 92 4.33 4.79 -9.38
N SER A 93 5.30 5.51 -8.82
CA SER A 93 5.24 6.97 -8.65
C SER A 93 6.63 7.59 -8.81
N ASP A 94 6.67 8.82 -9.31
CA ASP A 94 7.90 9.60 -9.43
C ASP A 94 8.14 10.50 -8.20
N ASP A 95 7.11 10.79 -7.40
CA ASP A 95 7.13 11.80 -6.33
C ASP A 95 6.45 11.37 -5.01
N LEU A 96 5.96 10.12 -4.91
CA LEU A 96 5.15 9.55 -3.81
C LEU A 96 3.78 10.21 -3.58
N ARG A 97 3.42 11.23 -4.38
CA ARG A 97 2.18 12.00 -4.26
C ARG A 97 1.20 11.62 -5.36
N THR A 98 1.71 11.44 -6.57
CA THR A 98 0.96 11.08 -7.76
C THR A 98 1.20 9.62 -8.11
N TRP A 99 0.13 8.84 -8.20
CA TRP A 99 0.15 7.42 -8.56
C TRP A 99 -0.83 7.21 -9.72
N PRO A 100 -0.35 7.27 -10.98
CA PRO A 100 -1.23 7.17 -12.14
C PRO A 100 -1.83 5.77 -12.25
N GLN A 101 -3.13 5.67 -12.53
CA GLN A 101 -3.84 4.39 -12.59
C GLN A 101 -3.33 3.49 -13.72
N GLU A 102 -2.93 4.08 -14.84
CA GLU A 102 -2.34 3.40 -15.99
C GLU A 102 -0.95 2.80 -15.70
N GLN A 103 -0.34 3.18 -14.57
CA GLN A 103 0.92 2.61 -14.08
C GLN A 103 0.69 1.56 -12.97
N MET A 104 -0.56 1.13 -12.76
CA MET A 104 -0.91 0.10 -11.79
C MET A 104 -1.28 -1.20 -12.50
N ALA A 105 -0.87 -2.34 -11.94
CA ALA A 105 -1.18 -3.65 -12.49
C ALA A 105 -1.40 -4.70 -11.39
N PRO A 106 -2.33 -5.66 -11.57
CA PRO A 106 -2.45 -6.79 -10.65
C PRO A 106 -1.21 -7.68 -10.75
N ILE A 107 -0.72 -8.20 -9.61
CA ILE A 107 0.44 -9.10 -9.56
C ILE A 107 0.02 -10.50 -9.15
N TYR A 108 -0.76 -10.61 -8.08
CA TYR A 108 -1.26 -11.89 -7.61
C TYR A 108 -2.58 -11.71 -6.86
N GLY A 109 -3.35 -12.80 -6.78
CA GLY A 109 -4.67 -12.82 -6.21
C GLY A 109 -4.94 -14.05 -5.34
N PRO A 110 -6.15 -14.15 -4.80
CA PRO A 110 -6.61 -15.31 -4.06
C PRO A 110 -6.49 -16.60 -4.89
N ARG A 111 -6.26 -17.73 -4.21
CA ARG A 111 -6.31 -19.06 -4.81
C ARG A 111 -7.60 -19.75 -4.35
N PRO A 112 -8.65 -19.83 -5.20
CA PRO A 112 -9.97 -20.29 -4.77
C PRO A 112 -9.98 -21.68 -4.13
N ASP A 113 -9.14 -22.58 -4.63
CA ASP A 113 -9.05 -23.97 -4.16
C ASP A 113 -8.12 -24.15 -2.94
N ASN A 114 -7.60 -23.07 -2.37
CA ASN A 114 -6.76 -23.11 -1.19
C ASN A 114 -7.55 -22.76 0.09
N TRP A 115 -6.92 -22.85 1.26
CA TRP A 115 -7.58 -22.52 2.53
C TRP A 115 -7.39 -21.04 2.91
N TRP A 116 -6.16 -20.65 3.26
CA TRP A 116 -5.92 -19.43 4.02
C TRP A 116 -5.92 -18.15 3.18
N ASP A 117 -5.76 -18.24 1.85
CA ASP A 117 -5.75 -17.11 0.92
C ASP A 117 -6.87 -17.16 -0.14
N ALA A 118 -7.89 -18.01 0.02
CA ALA A 118 -8.95 -18.16 -0.97
C ALA A 118 -9.89 -16.94 -1.11
N ARG A 119 -9.97 -16.09 -0.08
CA ARG A 119 -10.87 -14.93 -0.08
C ARG A 119 -10.20 -13.63 -0.50
N SER A 120 -8.98 -13.40 -0.03
CA SER A 120 -8.21 -12.18 -0.28
C SER A 120 -6.76 -12.41 0.10
N VAL A 121 -5.85 -11.76 -0.63
CA VAL A 121 -4.42 -11.70 -0.31
C VAL A 121 -4.03 -10.25 -0.01
N GLY A 122 -2.99 -10.01 0.78
CA GLY A 122 -2.50 -8.68 1.10
C GLY A 122 -1.04 -8.74 1.52
N SER A 123 -0.29 -7.65 1.35
CA SER A 123 1.12 -7.62 1.75
C SER A 123 1.25 -7.44 3.26
N ASN A 124 2.10 -8.22 3.92
CA ASN A 124 2.35 -8.06 5.35
C ASN A 124 3.42 -6.99 5.62
N GLY A 125 4.64 -7.22 5.13
CA GLY A 125 5.81 -6.39 5.39
C GLY A 125 6.49 -5.87 4.12
N PRO A 126 7.53 -5.04 4.26
CA PRO A 126 8.34 -4.60 3.14
C PRO A 126 8.92 -5.77 2.35
N PRO A 127 8.86 -5.75 1.01
CA PRO A 127 9.52 -6.75 0.19
C PRO A 127 11.02 -6.81 0.50
N ILE A 128 11.55 -8.02 0.67
CA ILE A 128 12.95 -8.27 0.98
C ILE A 128 13.67 -8.62 -0.33
N GLU A 129 14.71 -7.87 -0.67
CA GLU A 129 15.52 -8.14 -1.86
C GLU A 129 16.40 -9.37 -1.65
N THR A 130 16.42 -10.27 -2.63
CA THR A 130 17.26 -11.47 -2.64
C THR A 130 17.89 -11.64 -4.03
N PRO A 131 18.94 -12.48 -4.18
CA PRO A 131 19.49 -12.83 -5.49
C PRO A 131 18.49 -13.47 -6.46
N TYR A 132 17.36 -13.99 -5.96
CA TYR A 132 16.30 -14.64 -6.76
C TYR A 132 15.11 -13.72 -7.04
N GLY A 133 15.18 -12.46 -6.61
CA GLY A 133 14.10 -11.48 -6.71
C GLY A 133 13.56 -11.05 -5.35
N TRP A 134 12.30 -10.59 -5.33
CA TRP A 134 11.66 -10.06 -4.14
C TRP A 134 10.93 -11.15 -3.36
N LEU A 135 11.31 -11.31 -2.09
CA LEU A 135 10.56 -12.11 -1.13
C LEU A 135 9.47 -11.24 -0.50
N CYS A 136 8.21 -11.60 -0.75
CA CYS A 136 7.04 -10.96 -0.14
C CYS A 136 6.45 -11.89 0.92
N LEU A 137 6.06 -11.31 2.06
CA LEU A 137 5.47 -12.01 3.22
C LEU A 137 3.99 -11.69 3.34
#